data_AF-A0A3G8JHD0-F1
#
_entry.id   AF-A0A3G8JHD0-F1
#
_cell.length_a   1.000
_cell.length_b   1.000
_cell.length_c   1.000
_cell.angle_alpha   90.00
_cell.angle_beta   90.00
_cell.angle_gamma   90.00
#
_symmetry.space_group_name_H-M   'P 1'
#
loop_
_entity.id
_entity.type
_entity.pdbx_description
1 polymer ?
#
loop_
_entity_poly.entity_id
_entity_poly.type
_entity_poly.pdbx_seq_one_letter_code
_entity_poly.pdbx_strand_id
1 'polypeptide(L)' 'MACCRQSGCMKTGIQGDDGETPIEELARIAARRRDIAREEEVAVRRARHAGLSWAEIGTLLGVSKQAMHKKYRKVG' A
#
# COMPACT_ATOMS: atom_id res chain seq x y z
N MET A 1 -0.19 -16.80 -45.76
CA MET A 1 0.27 -15.80 -44.77
C MET A 1 -0.06 -16.33 -43.38
N ALA A 2 0.91 -16.95 -42.69
CA ALA A 2 0.72 -17.45 -41.33
C ALA A 2 1.15 -16.36 -40.33
N CYS A 3 0.27 -16.08 -39.37
CA CYS A 3 0.42 -15.07 -38.35
C CYS A 3 1.55 -15.47 -37.37
N CYS A 4 2.57 -14.62 -37.20
CA CYS A 4 3.52 -14.70 -36.11
C CYS A 4 2.80 -14.52 -34.76
N ARG A 5 2.96 -15.46 -33.83
CA ARG A 5 2.82 -15.16 -32.39
C ARG A 5 3.67 -16.11 -31.58
N GLN A 6 4.98 -15.98 -31.74
CA GLN A 6 5.92 -16.55 -30.79
C GLN A 6 5.69 -15.87 -29.43
N SER A 7 5.04 -16.62 -28.55
CA SER A 7 5.28 -16.57 -27.12
C SER A 7 6.79 -16.61 -26.87
N GLY A 8 7.30 -15.70 -26.05
CA GLY A 8 8.66 -15.81 -25.56
C GLY A 8 9.28 -14.48 -25.18
N CYS A 9 9.63 -14.37 -23.90
CA CYS A 9 10.70 -13.50 -23.41
C CYS A 9 10.34 -12.00 -23.32
N MET A 10 9.61 -11.63 -22.26
CA MET A 10 9.97 -10.45 -21.47
C MET A 10 10.78 -10.92 -20.28
N LYS A 11 12.05 -11.26 -20.50
CA LYS A 11 13.04 -11.29 -19.43
C LYS A 11 13.61 -9.88 -19.35
N THR A 12 12.91 -9.00 -18.64
CA THR A 12 13.45 -7.70 -18.26
C THR A 12 14.67 -7.98 -17.39
N GLY A 13 15.83 -8.04 -18.03
CA GLY A 13 17.12 -8.09 -17.39
C GLY A 13 17.30 -6.77 -16.67
N ILE A 14 16.97 -6.76 -15.38
CA ILE A 14 17.39 -5.70 -14.50
C ILE A 14 18.77 -6.12 -14.01
N GLN A 15 19.80 -5.71 -14.75
CA GLN A 15 21.14 -5.64 -14.20
C GLN A 15 21.15 -4.45 -13.24
N GLY A 16 20.96 -4.74 -11.96
CA GLY A 16 21.32 -3.81 -10.89
C GLY A 16 22.79 -4.01 -10.56
N ASP A 17 23.65 -3.17 -11.13
CA ASP A 17 25.00 -2.96 -10.64
C ASP A 17 24.87 -1.95 -9.48
N ASP A 18 25.39 -2.33 -8.30
CA ASP A 18 25.34 -1.62 -7.02
C ASP A 18 23.95 -1.30 -6.41
N GLY A 19 23.37 -2.29 -5.73
CA GLY A 19 22.39 -2.07 -4.65
C GLY A 19 20.97 -2.55 -4.94
N GLU A 20 20.49 -3.47 -4.10
CA GLU A 20 19.11 -4.00 -3.95
C GLU A 20 18.39 -4.43 -5.24
N THR A 21 18.08 -5.73 -5.37
CA THR A 21 17.25 -6.20 -6.48
C THR A 21 15.86 -5.53 -6.44
N PRO A 22 15.19 -5.35 -7.59
CA PRO A 22 13.82 -4.82 -7.62
C PRO A 22 12.84 -5.58 -6.73
N ILE A 23 13.07 -6.88 -6.52
CA ILE A 23 12.27 -7.70 -5.62
C ILE A 23 12.50 -7.30 -4.16
N GLU A 24 13.76 -7.12 -3.77
CA GLU A 24 14.13 -6.67 -2.43
C GLU A 24 13.62 -5.25 -2.17
N GLU A 25 13.69 -4.36 -3.15
CA GLU A 25 13.14 -3.00 -3.05
C GLU A 25 11.63 -3.04 -2.77
N LEU A 26 10.88 -3.83 -3.54
CA LEU A 26 9.44 -4.00 -3.31
C LEU A 26 9.15 -4.64 -1.96
N ALA A 27 9.96 -5.60 -1.51
CA ALA A 27 9.82 -6.23 -0.20
C ALA A 27 10.05 -5.23 0.94
N ARG A 28 11.06 -4.36 0.81
CA ARG A 28 11.35 -3.26 1.73
C ARG A 28 10.22 -2.25 1.77
N ILE A 29 9.68 -1.85 0.63
CA ILE A 29 8.49 -0.98 0.55
C ILE A 29 7.30 -1.65 1.23
N ALA A 30 7.08 -2.95 0.99
CA ALA A 30 5.98 -3.70 1.61
C ALA A 30 6.14 -3.80 3.14
N ALA A 31 7.36 -3.93 3.66
CA ALA A 31 7.63 -3.86 5.09
C ALA A 31 7.26 -2.48 5.66
N ARG A 32 7.75 -1.39 5.06
CA ARG A 32 7.41 -0.03 5.48
C ARG A 32 5.91 0.25 5.46
N ARG A 33 5.21 -0.20 4.42
CA ARG A 33 3.75 -0.06 4.34
C ARG A 33 3.02 -0.78 5.48
N ARG A 34 3.54 -1.92 5.95
CA ARG A 34 2.98 -2.63 7.12
C ARG A 34 3.21 -1.85 8.40
N ASP A 35 4.37 -1.25 8.57
CA ASP A 35 4.69 -0.45 9.76
C ASP A 35 3.85 0.83 9.82
N ILE A 36 3.78 1.56 8.70
CA ILE A 36 2.88 2.72 8.58
C ILE A 36 1.42 2.32 8.84
N ALA A 37 0.97 1.16 8.36
CA ALA A 37 -0.40 0.72 8.61
C ALA A 37 -0.68 0.45 10.10
N ARG A 38 0.29 -0.03 10.87
CA ARG A 38 0.17 -0.22 12.33
C ARG A 38 0.14 1.12 13.06
N GLU A 39 1.03 2.04 12.70
CA GLU A 39 1.05 3.39 13.27
C GLU A 39 -0.24 4.16 12.97
N GLU A 40 -0.74 4.04 11.74
CA GLU A 40 -2.02 4.61 11.32
C GLU A 40 -3.16 4.10 12.19
N GLU A 41 -3.24 2.79 12.48
CA GLU A 41 -4.30 2.24 13.34
C GLU A 41 -4.28 2.87 14.75
N VAL A 42 -3.09 3.02 15.34
CA VAL A 42 -2.92 3.66 16.65
C VAL A 42 -3.33 5.13 16.59
N ALA A 43 -2.91 5.87 15.56
CA ALA A 43 -3.28 7.27 15.35
C ALA A 43 -4.79 7.44 15.15
N VAL A 44 -5.42 6.59 14.34
CA VAL A 44 -6.87 6.58 14.11
C VAL A 44 -7.61 6.29 15.40
N ARG A 45 -7.17 5.31 16.19
CA ARG A 45 -7.78 5.00 17.49
C ARG A 45 -7.72 6.21 18.42
N ARG A 46 -6.55 6.85 18.54
CA ARG A 46 -6.37 8.08 19.34
C ARG A 46 -7.26 9.21 18.85
N ALA A 47 -7.33 9.45 17.54
CA ALA A 47 -8.19 10.47 16.95
C ALA A 47 -9.68 10.21 17.21
N ARG A 48 -10.11 8.94 17.13
CA ARG A 48 -11.48 8.55 17.49
C ARG A 48 -11.77 8.77 18.98
N HIS A 49 -10.83 8.46 19.87
CA HIS A 49 -10.98 8.75 21.31
C HIS A 49 -11.00 10.26 21.60
N ALA A 50 -10.28 11.06 20.82
CA ALA A 50 -10.31 12.52 20.89
C ALA A 50 -11.60 13.13 20.29
N GLY A 51 -12.51 12.30 19.75
CA GLY A 51 -13.81 12.73 19.24
C GLY A 51 -13.84 13.11 17.77
N LEU A 52 -12.73 13.02 17.03
CA LEU A 52 -12.71 13.34 15.60
C LEU A 52 -13.62 12.38 14.82
N SER A 53 -14.37 12.90 13.86
CA SER A 53 -15.20 12.09 12.98
C SER A 53 -14.36 11.29 11.98
N TRP A 54 -14.93 10.19 11.46
CA TRP A 54 -14.29 9.41 10.39
C TRP A 54 -14.00 10.22 9.12
N ALA A 55 -14.76 11.28 8.86
CA ALA A 55 -14.54 12.15 7.72
C ALA A 55 -13.28 13.01 7.93
N GLU A 56 -13.14 13.64 9.09
CA GLU A 56 -11.98 14.47 9.44
C GLU A 56 -10.69 13.66 9.45
N ILE A 57 -10.71 12.46 10.06
CA ILE A 57 -9.56 11.55 10.06
C ILE A 57 -9.18 11.16 8.63
N GLY A 58 -10.16 10.84 7.79
CA GLY A 58 -9.91 10.51 6.38
C GLY A 58 -9.28 11.66 5.62
N THR A 59 -9.78 12.88 5.80
CA THR A 59 -9.22 14.10 5.19
C THR A 59 -7.75 14.30 5.58
N LEU A 60 -7.39 14.11 6.86
CA LEU A 60 -6.01 14.24 7.34
C LEU A 60 -5.07 13.16 6.79
N LEU A 61 -5.59 11.95 6.58
CA LEU A 61 -4.84 10.83 6.02
C LEU A 61 -4.84 10.81 4.47
N GLY A 62 -5.54 11.74 3.81
CA GLY A 62 -5.69 11.76 2.35
C GLY A 62 -6.51 10.59 1.79
N VAL A 63 -7.32 9.93 2.63
CA VAL A 63 -8.17 8.79 2.24
C VAL A 63 -9.65 9.15 2.34
N SER A 64 -10.47 8.55 1.47
CA SER A 64 -11.91 8.82 1.51
C SER A 64 -12.55 8.25 2.79
N LYS A 65 -13.60 8.92 3.27
CA LYS A 65 -14.46 8.43 4.36
C LYS A 65 -14.94 6.99 4.13
N GLN A 66 -15.25 6.64 2.88
CA GLN A 66 -15.68 5.30 2.49
C GLN A 66 -14.55 4.27 2.65
N ALA A 67 -13.30 4.63 2.31
CA ALA A 67 -12.14 3.78 2.53
C ALA A 67 -11.91 3.52 4.03
N MET A 68 -12.03 4.56 4.86
CA MET A 68 -11.98 4.45 6.32
C MET A 68 -13.07 3.53 6.86
N HIS A 69 -14.33 3.77 6.50
CA HIS A 69 -15.42 2.89 6.92
C HIS A 69 -15.19 1.46 6.41
N LYS A 70 -14.76 1.22 5.16
CA LYS A 70 -14.51 -0.14 4.67
C LYS A 70 -13.42 -0.87 5.46
N LYS A 71 -12.34 -0.17 5.85
CA LYS A 71 -11.23 -0.72 6.63
C LYS A 71 -11.65 -1.01 8.08
N TYR A 72 -12.36 -0.07 8.72
CA TYR A 72 -12.70 -0.15 10.14
C TYR A 72 -14.05 -0.82 10.45
N ARG A 73 -14.94 -1.04 9.45
CA ARG A 73 -16.19 -1.82 9.64
C ARG A 73 -15.95 -3.31 9.92
N LYS A 74 -14.76 -3.83 9.61
CA LYS A 74 -14.41 -5.25 9.80
C LYS A 74 -13.73 -5.56 11.13
N VAL A 75 -13.31 -4.54 11.86
CA VAL A 75 -12.61 -4.63 13.16
C VAL A 75 -13.48 -4.17 14.32
N GLY A 76 -14.77 -3.92 14.07
CA GLY A 76 -15.80 -3.72 15.08
C GLY A 76 -16.59 -4.99 15.32
#